data_AF-A0A5B0N3D8-F1
#
_entry.id   AF-A0A5B0N3D8-F1
#
_cell.length_a   1.000
_cell.length_b   1.000
_cell.length_c   1.000
_cell.angle_alpha   90.00
_cell.angle_beta   90.00
_cell.angle_gamma   90.00
#
_symmetry.space_group_name_H-M   'P 1'
#
loop_
_entity.id
_entity.type
_entity.pdbx_description
1 polymer ?
#
loop_
_entity_poly.entity_id
_entity_poly.type
_entity_poly.pdbx_seq_one_letter_code
_entity_poly.pdbx_strand_id
1 'polypeptide(L)'
;MNPGVHMAKRSETPDLERRYNTNQPSFYVAGGNGTCRVYDTNTDLGVCLWNGAEQNYPTAETAGWLNGDKKSNCGKQIYIQRKGRPETVQYVKVLDGCYFNAQTPDVGCFEIGVTLALFNKFNPTEKEKQDGKLYEGMTWDFNDLDGDKTANSPV
;
A
#
# COMPACT_ATOMS: atom_id res chain seq x y z
N MET A 1 -26.20 28.11 27.79
CA MET A 1 -25.61 28.15 26.44
C MET A 1 -24.11 28.00 26.59
N ASN A 2 -23.52 26.95 26.01
CA ASN A 2 -22.15 26.48 26.26
C ASN A 2 -21.08 27.42 25.65
N PRO A 3 -20.09 27.88 26.42
CA PRO A 3 -18.86 28.43 25.87
C PRO A 3 -17.78 27.34 25.84
N GLY A 4 -17.18 27.10 24.67
CA GLY A 4 -15.97 26.28 24.58
C GLY A 4 -16.06 25.12 23.60
N VAL A 5 -16.20 25.42 22.31
CA VAL A 5 -15.60 24.56 21.29
C VAL A 5 -14.28 25.22 20.94
N HIS A 6 -13.20 24.77 21.58
CA HIS A 6 -11.85 25.05 21.11
C HIS A 6 -11.76 24.50 19.69
N MET A 7 -11.73 25.41 18.70
CA MET A 7 -11.28 25.03 17.36
C MET A 7 -9.83 24.58 17.51
N ALA A 8 -9.62 23.26 17.47
CA ALA A 8 -8.28 22.71 17.33
C ALA A 8 -7.68 23.35 16.08
N LYS A 9 -6.60 24.12 16.25
CA LYS A 9 -5.82 24.63 15.13
C LYS A 9 -5.36 23.43 14.31
N ARG A 10 -5.79 23.39 13.05
CA ARG A 10 -5.26 22.49 12.01
C ARG A 10 -3.74 22.62 12.02
N SER A 11 -3.02 21.51 12.11
CA SER A 11 -1.55 21.48 12.08
C SER A 11 -1.03 22.32 10.91
N GLU A 12 -0.05 23.19 11.16
CA GLU A 12 0.54 24.12 10.19
C GLU A 12 1.55 23.48 9.22
N THR A 13 1.62 22.16 9.23
CA THR A 13 2.10 21.36 8.12
C THR A 13 0.89 20.60 7.56
N PRO A 14 0.66 20.53 6.24
CA PRO A 14 -0.23 19.53 5.66
C PRO A 14 0.42 18.15 5.81
N ASP A 15 0.78 17.78 7.04
CA ASP A 15 1.48 16.57 7.39
C ASP A 15 0.48 15.44 7.34
N LEU A 16 0.19 14.97 6.13
CA LEU A 16 0.19 13.54 5.89
C LEU A 16 -0.77 12.76 6.83
N GLU A 17 -1.93 13.32 7.15
CA GLU A 17 -2.92 12.70 8.06
C GLU A 17 -3.66 11.54 7.38
N ARG A 18 -3.45 11.35 6.07
CA ARG A 18 -4.15 10.37 5.23
C ARG A 18 -3.33 9.11 4.91
N ARG A 19 -2.31 8.77 5.70
CA ARG A 19 -1.47 7.59 5.39
C ARG A 19 -2.10 6.28 5.85
N TYR A 20 -1.93 5.24 5.05
CA TYR A 20 -2.22 3.87 5.44
C TYR A 20 -1.02 3.30 6.20
N ASN A 21 -1.25 2.94 7.46
CA ASN A 21 -0.30 2.16 8.24
C ASN A 21 -0.77 0.72 8.24
N THR A 22 0.09 -0.20 7.82
CA THR A 22 -0.26 -1.63 7.88
C THR A 22 -0.51 -2.06 9.33
N ASN A 23 -1.46 -2.98 9.49
CA ASN A 23 -1.76 -3.62 10.76
C ASN A 23 -1.08 -5.00 10.86
N GLN A 24 -0.64 -5.55 9.73
CA GLN A 24 0.10 -6.81 9.66
C GLN A 24 1.51 -6.61 9.06
N PRO A 25 2.41 -7.59 9.24
CA PRO A 25 3.70 -7.61 8.56
C PRO A 25 3.54 -7.66 7.04
N SER A 26 4.23 -6.78 6.31
CA SER A 26 4.27 -6.84 4.84
C SER A 26 5.15 -7.99 4.39
N PHE A 27 4.65 -8.83 3.48
CA PHE A 27 5.41 -9.92 2.86
C PHE A 27 5.94 -9.50 1.48
N TYR A 28 6.88 -10.27 0.93
CA TYR A 28 7.26 -10.13 -0.48
C TYR A 28 6.50 -11.07 -1.42
N VAL A 29 6.09 -10.57 -2.58
CA VAL A 29 5.36 -11.31 -3.61
C VAL A 29 6.30 -12.14 -4.50
N ALA A 30 5.81 -13.22 -5.11
CA ALA A 30 6.63 -14.12 -5.93
C ALA A 30 6.92 -13.59 -7.35
N GLY A 31 6.21 -12.57 -7.84
CA GLY A 31 6.31 -12.13 -9.24
C GLY A 31 5.47 -12.97 -10.20
N GLY A 32 5.63 -12.73 -11.50
CA GLY A 32 4.90 -13.44 -12.57
C GLY A 32 3.79 -12.61 -13.18
N ASN A 33 2.73 -13.26 -13.65
CA ASN A 33 1.58 -12.61 -14.28
C ASN A 33 0.66 -11.99 -13.21
N GLY A 34 0.97 -10.76 -12.80
CA GLY A 34 0.17 -10.00 -11.86
C GLY A 34 -1.10 -9.41 -12.47
N THR A 35 -1.98 -8.94 -11.60
CA THR A 35 -3.25 -8.28 -11.91
C THR A 35 -3.06 -7.11 -12.90
N CYS A 36 -2.00 -6.31 -12.73
CA CYS A 36 -1.73 -5.15 -13.58
C CYS A 36 -0.84 -5.47 -14.78
N ARG A 37 0.19 -6.31 -14.60
CA ARG A 37 1.16 -6.67 -15.63
C ARG A 37 2.00 -7.86 -15.18
N VAL A 38 2.78 -8.41 -16.12
CA VAL A 38 3.91 -9.29 -15.78
C VAL A 38 5.02 -8.47 -15.12
N TYR A 39 5.61 -9.00 -14.03
CA TYR A 39 6.76 -8.38 -13.34
C TYR A 39 7.69 -9.43 -12.73
N ASP A 40 8.96 -9.08 -12.58
CA ASP A 40 9.97 -9.89 -11.89
C ASP A 40 10.20 -9.32 -10.49
N THR A 41 9.82 -10.07 -9.46
CA THR A 41 9.96 -9.64 -8.06
C THR A 41 11.40 -9.35 -7.65
N ASN A 42 12.39 -9.94 -8.31
CA ASN A 42 13.81 -9.77 -7.99
C ASN A 42 14.37 -8.44 -8.49
N THR A 43 13.74 -7.81 -9.49
CA THR A 43 14.26 -6.60 -10.14
C THR A 43 13.27 -5.43 -10.14
N ASP A 44 11.97 -5.70 -10.28
CA ASP A 44 10.96 -4.65 -10.29
C ASP A 44 10.70 -4.11 -8.89
N LEU A 45 10.74 -2.79 -8.74
CA LEU A 45 10.31 -2.12 -7.51
C LEU A 45 8.81 -1.80 -7.60
N GLY A 46 8.03 -2.52 -6.81
CA GLY A 46 6.59 -2.32 -6.76
C GLY A 46 5.91 -3.01 -5.60
N VAL A 47 4.59 -2.87 -5.59
CA VAL A 47 3.72 -3.35 -4.52
C VAL A 47 2.51 -4.09 -5.07
N CYS A 48 1.89 -4.89 -4.20
CA CYS A 48 0.53 -5.35 -4.37
C CYS A 48 -0.39 -4.72 -3.32
N LEU A 49 -1.58 -4.31 -3.74
CA LEU A 49 -2.60 -3.74 -2.85
C LEU A 49 -3.78 -4.71 -2.71
N TRP A 50 -4.66 -4.48 -1.74
CA TRP A 50 -5.73 -5.44 -1.44
C TRP A 50 -6.68 -5.62 -2.62
N ASN A 51 -6.92 -6.89 -3.00
CA ASN A 51 -7.72 -7.22 -4.17
C ASN A 51 -9.24 -7.26 -3.91
N GLY A 52 -9.67 -7.15 -2.65
CA GLY A 52 -11.07 -7.24 -2.23
C GLY A 52 -11.38 -8.54 -1.49
N ALA A 53 -12.58 -8.62 -0.92
CA ALA A 53 -13.00 -9.75 -0.10
C ALA A 53 -13.44 -10.97 -0.94
N GLU A 54 -14.04 -10.73 -2.10
CA GLU A 54 -14.53 -11.79 -3.01
C GLU A 54 -13.37 -12.39 -3.81
N GLN A 55 -13.15 -13.69 -3.67
CA GLN A 55 -12.03 -14.41 -4.32
C GLN A 55 -12.48 -15.46 -5.35
N ASN A 56 -13.75 -15.88 -5.32
CA ASN A 56 -14.27 -16.91 -6.22
C ASN A 56 -14.78 -16.30 -7.52
N TYR A 57 -15.55 -15.21 -7.42
CA TYR A 57 -16.16 -14.52 -8.58
C TYR A 57 -16.01 -13.01 -8.44
N PRO A 58 -14.78 -12.47 -8.42
CA PRO A 58 -14.56 -11.04 -8.27
C PRO A 58 -15.14 -10.26 -9.45
N THR A 59 -15.82 -9.15 -9.16
CA THR A 59 -16.31 -8.18 -10.15
C THR A 59 -15.70 -6.81 -9.88
N ALA A 60 -15.95 -5.82 -10.73
CA ALA A 60 -15.48 -4.46 -10.50
C ALA A 60 -16.03 -3.85 -9.19
N GLU A 61 -17.24 -4.25 -8.77
CA GLU A 61 -17.93 -3.77 -7.56
C GLU A 61 -17.38 -4.41 -6.27
N THR A 62 -16.80 -5.60 -6.36
CA THR A 62 -16.22 -6.31 -5.21
C THR A 62 -14.72 -6.03 -5.04
N ALA A 63 -14.16 -5.16 -5.88
CA ALA A 63 -12.75 -4.80 -5.85
C ALA A 63 -12.39 -4.08 -4.54
N GLY A 64 -11.21 -4.40 -3.99
CA GLY A 64 -10.54 -3.56 -3.01
C GLY A 64 -9.93 -2.34 -3.68
N TRP A 65 -8.62 -2.17 -3.55
CA TRP A 65 -7.89 -1.15 -4.31
C TRP A 65 -7.84 -1.46 -5.82
N LEU A 66 -7.86 -2.73 -6.18
CA LEU A 66 -7.90 -3.21 -7.56
C LEU A 66 -8.36 -4.66 -7.58
N ASN A 67 -8.74 -5.20 -8.73
CA ASN A 67 -8.76 -6.63 -8.97
C ASN A 67 -8.65 -6.91 -10.48
N GLY A 68 -8.96 -8.13 -10.90
CA GLY A 68 -8.97 -8.52 -12.31
C GLY A 68 -9.85 -7.63 -13.20
N ASP A 69 -10.97 -7.14 -12.66
CA ASP A 69 -11.99 -6.40 -13.39
C ASP A 69 -11.92 -4.88 -13.16
N LYS A 70 -11.43 -4.42 -12.00
CA LYS A 70 -11.17 -3.00 -11.69
C LYS A 70 -9.66 -2.75 -11.60
N LYS A 71 -9.06 -2.35 -12.72
CA LYS A 71 -7.61 -2.08 -12.84
C LYS A 71 -7.24 -0.59 -12.77
N SER A 72 -8.14 0.28 -12.37
CA SER A 72 -7.96 1.74 -12.38
C SER A 72 -6.75 2.23 -11.57
N ASN A 73 -6.35 1.50 -10.52
CA ASN A 73 -5.20 1.83 -9.69
C ASN A 73 -3.88 1.18 -10.16
N CYS A 74 -3.89 0.39 -11.22
CA CYS A 74 -2.70 -0.23 -11.77
C CYS A 74 -1.69 0.81 -12.31
N GLY A 75 -0.42 0.62 -12.00
CA GLY A 75 0.67 1.47 -12.49
C GLY A 75 0.77 2.85 -11.84
N LYS A 76 -0.21 3.25 -11.02
CA LYS A 76 -0.13 4.46 -10.19
C LYS A 76 1.06 4.37 -9.25
N GLN A 77 1.68 5.51 -9.01
CA GLN A 77 2.78 5.61 -8.08
C GLN A 77 2.25 5.79 -6.66
N ILE A 78 2.82 5.05 -5.72
CA ILE A 78 2.64 5.24 -4.29
C ILE A 78 3.96 5.70 -3.68
N TYR A 79 3.90 6.38 -2.54
CA TYR A 79 5.04 6.41 -1.64
C TYR A 79 4.87 5.30 -0.59
N ILE A 80 5.99 4.76 -0.13
CA ILE A 80 6.01 3.72 0.90
C ILE A 80 7.31 3.81 1.70
N GLN A 81 7.22 3.65 3.01
CA GLN A 81 8.35 3.68 3.94
C GLN A 81 8.13 2.67 5.06
N ARG A 82 9.21 2.25 5.75
CA ARG A 82 9.06 1.53 7.02
C ARG A 82 8.30 2.40 8.01
N LYS A 83 7.39 1.80 8.77
CA LYS A 83 6.55 2.51 9.73
C LYS A 83 7.41 3.31 10.73
N GLY A 84 7.13 4.60 10.86
CA GLY A 84 7.88 5.51 11.75
C GLY A 84 9.30 5.87 11.28
N ARG A 85 9.72 5.47 10.07
CA ARG A 85 11.08 5.68 9.53
C ARG A 85 11.06 6.44 8.20
N PRO A 86 10.81 7.77 8.21
CA PRO A 86 10.65 8.59 7.01
C PRO A 86 11.87 8.63 6.09
N GLU A 87 13.06 8.38 6.63
CA GLU A 87 14.31 8.28 5.88
C GLU A 87 14.35 7.09 4.91
N THR A 88 13.41 6.13 5.03
CA THR A 88 13.37 4.93 4.19
C THR A 88 12.47 5.07 2.96
N VAL A 89 11.87 6.25 2.73
CA VAL A 89 10.83 6.45 1.70
C VAL A 89 11.26 5.99 0.31
N GLN A 90 10.36 5.28 -0.36
CA GLN A 90 10.47 4.83 -1.74
C GLN A 90 9.23 5.27 -2.52
N TYR A 91 9.40 5.56 -3.80
CA TYR A 91 8.31 5.83 -4.72
C TYR A 91 8.26 4.72 -5.77
N VAL A 92 7.20 3.92 -5.74
CA VAL A 92 7.08 2.67 -6.51
C VAL A 92 5.70 2.53 -7.12
N LYS A 93 5.51 1.57 -8.03
CA LYS A 93 4.24 1.38 -8.73
C LYS A 93 3.39 0.27 -8.12
N VAL A 94 2.08 0.40 -8.25
CA VAL A 94 1.14 -0.72 -8.06
C VAL A 94 1.28 -1.70 -9.21
N LEU A 95 1.71 -2.93 -8.91
CA LEU A 95 1.97 -3.98 -9.91
C LEU A 95 0.96 -5.12 -9.85
N ASP A 96 0.30 -5.32 -8.70
CA ASP A 96 -0.53 -6.49 -8.47
C ASP A 96 -1.61 -6.29 -7.41
N GLY A 97 -2.51 -7.26 -7.30
CA GLY A 97 -3.51 -7.39 -6.25
C GLY A 97 -3.17 -8.54 -5.31
N CYS A 98 -3.38 -8.36 -4.01
CA CYS A 98 -3.12 -9.35 -2.97
C CYS A 98 -4.35 -9.54 -2.08
N TYR A 99 -4.64 -10.77 -1.67
CA TYR A 99 -5.81 -11.05 -0.84
C TYR A 99 -5.62 -10.69 0.64
N PHE A 100 -4.40 -10.84 1.16
CA PHE A 100 -4.08 -10.65 2.59
C PHE A 100 -4.92 -11.48 3.58
N ASN A 101 -5.74 -12.43 3.10
CA ASN A 101 -6.79 -13.08 3.88
C ASN A 101 -7.75 -12.09 4.56
N ALA A 102 -7.90 -10.88 4.00
CA ALA A 102 -8.74 -9.84 4.55
C ALA A 102 -10.14 -9.89 3.90
N GLN A 103 -11.18 -10.00 4.73
CA GLN A 103 -12.57 -10.09 4.28
C GLN A 103 -13.31 -8.75 4.36
N THR A 104 -12.69 -7.72 4.92
CA THR A 104 -13.33 -6.41 5.13
C THR A 104 -12.37 -5.27 4.77
N PRO A 105 -12.90 -4.10 4.33
CA PRO A 105 -12.07 -2.96 3.94
C PRO A 105 -11.21 -2.38 5.07
N ASP A 106 -11.71 -2.36 6.31
CA ASP A 106 -10.98 -1.85 7.48
C ASP A 106 -9.70 -2.64 7.78
N VAL A 107 -9.69 -3.93 7.40
CA VAL A 107 -8.49 -4.76 7.45
C VAL A 107 -7.69 -4.60 6.16
N GLY A 108 -8.30 -4.91 5.01
CA GLY A 108 -7.60 -5.06 3.75
C GLY A 108 -7.00 -3.77 3.19
N CYS A 109 -7.71 -2.64 3.28
CA CYS A 109 -7.28 -1.40 2.63
C CYS A 109 -5.98 -0.81 3.19
N PHE A 110 -5.56 -1.23 4.38
CA PHE A 110 -4.32 -0.76 5.02
C PHE A 110 -3.12 -1.63 4.68
N GLU A 111 -3.35 -2.87 4.24
CA GLU A 111 -2.29 -3.83 3.99
C GLU A 111 -1.62 -3.64 2.63
N ILE A 112 -0.33 -3.93 2.59
CA ILE A 112 0.50 -3.83 1.39
C ILE A 112 1.53 -4.95 1.36
N GLY A 113 1.67 -5.59 0.20
CA GLY A 113 2.77 -6.50 -0.10
C GLY A 113 3.78 -5.79 -0.99
N VAL A 114 5.04 -6.18 -0.89
CA VAL A 114 6.14 -5.58 -1.65
C VAL A 114 6.77 -6.59 -2.58
N THR A 115 7.47 -6.14 -3.62
CA THR A 115 8.39 -7.00 -4.39
C THR A 115 9.61 -7.37 -3.55
N LEU A 116 10.31 -8.47 -3.90
CA LEU A 116 11.54 -8.88 -3.19
C LEU A 116 12.65 -7.83 -3.33
N ALA A 117 12.77 -7.20 -4.50
CA ALA A 117 13.67 -6.06 -4.73
C ALA A 117 13.40 -4.91 -3.74
N LEU A 118 12.12 -4.56 -3.56
CA LEU A 118 11.71 -3.51 -2.65
C LEU A 118 11.86 -3.93 -1.17
N PHE A 119 11.53 -5.17 -0.84
CA PHE A 119 11.78 -5.77 0.47
C PHE A 119 13.23 -5.62 0.88
N ASN A 120 14.17 -6.01 0.02
CA ASN A 120 15.61 -5.88 0.26
C ASN A 120 16.05 -4.41 0.39
N LYS A 121 15.43 -3.51 -0.39
CA LYS A 121 15.71 -2.08 -0.33
C LYS A 121 15.33 -1.44 1.02
N PHE A 122 14.37 -2.02 1.74
CA PHE A 122 14.04 -1.62 3.11
C PHE A 122 15.00 -2.17 4.18
N ASN A 123 16.12 -2.77 3.77
CA ASN A 123 17.16 -3.31 4.63
C ASN A 123 16.58 -4.19 5.77
N PRO A 124 15.96 -5.32 5.41
CA PRO A 124 15.32 -6.22 6.36
C PRO A 124 16.36 -6.79 7.32
N THR A 125 15.97 -7.01 8.57
CA THR A 125 16.79 -7.75 9.54
C THR A 125 16.96 -9.21 9.10
N GLU A 126 17.92 -9.93 9.68
CA GLU A 126 18.11 -11.36 9.36
C GLU A 126 16.86 -12.20 9.64
N LYS A 127 16.13 -11.89 10.73
CA LYS A 127 14.85 -12.54 11.00
C LYS A 127 13.80 -12.22 9.92
N GLU A 128 13.68 -10.94 9.55
CA GLU A 128 12.76 -10.53 8.49
C GLU A 128 13.08 -11.23 7.16
N LYS A 129 14.37 -11.37 6.81
CA LYS A 129 14.81 -12.10 5.61
C LYS A 129 14.42 -13.58 5.66
N GLN A 130 14.67 -14.25 6.79
CA GLN A 130 14.33 -15.66 6.99
C GLN A 130 12.82 -15.91 6.84
N ASP A 131 12.02 -15.01 7.42
CA ASP A 131 10.56 -15.15 7.44
C ASP A 131 9.87 -14.54 6.21
N GLY A 132 10.60 -13.78 5.39
CA GLY A 132 10.10 -13.04 4.24
C GLY A 132 9.08 -11.95 4.57
N LYS A 133 9.20 -11.32 5.75
CA LYS A 133 8.22 -10.38 6.29
C LYS A 133 8.89 -9.18 6.93
N LEU A 134 8.36 -7.98 6.71
CA LEU A 134 8.73 -6.74 7.42
C LEU A 134 7.80 -6.55 8.62
N TYR A 135 8.29 -6.83 9.83
CA TYR A 135 7.46 -6.99 11.03
C TYR A 135 6.92 -5.68 11.60
N GLU A 136 7.67 -4.59 11.47
CA GLU A 136 7.22 -3.26 11.91
C GLU A 136 6.11 -2.69 11.02
N GLY A 137 5.86 -3.33 9.87
CA GLY A 137 4.89 -2.85 8.90
C GLY A 137 5.36 -1.64 8.12
N MET A 138 4.45 -1.12 7.30
CA MET A 138 4.72 -0.05 6.34
C MET A 138 3.77 1.11 6.54
N THR A 139 4.23 2.30 6.18
CA THR A 139 3.41 3.49 6.00
C THR A 139 3.41 3.82 4.51
N TRP A 140 2.24 3.92 3.90
CA TRP A 140 2.12 4.16 2.46
C TRP A 140 0.87 4.98 2.12
N ASP A 141 0.86 5.60 0.95
CA ASP A 141 -0.33 6.19 0.31
C ASP A 141 -0.02 6.41 -1.18
N PHE A 142 -1.05 6.69 -1.96
CA PHE A 142 -0.88 7.17 -3.33
C PHE A 142 -0.10 8.47 -3.36
N ASN A 143 0.81 8.61 -4.34
CA ASN A 143 1.66 9.79 -4.47
C ASN A 143 0.89 10.96 -5.11
N ASP A 144 -0.07 11.51 -4.37
CA ASP A 144 -0.92 12.66 -4.70
C ASP A 144 -1.28 13.51 -3.46
N LEU A 145 -0.45 13.45 -2.42
CA LEU A 145 -0.73 14.12 -1.14
C LEU A 145 -0.89 15.64 -1.27
N ASP A 146 -0.13 16.26 -2.18
CA ASP A 146 -0.15 17.71 -2.42
C ASP A 146 -1.17 18.12 -3.49
N GLY A 147 -1.91 17.16 -4.08
CA GLY A 147 -2.85 17.38 -5.18
C GLY A 147 -2.21 17.79 -6.51
N ASP A 148 -0.87 17.73 -6.60
CA ASP A 148 -0.07 18.09 -7.77
C ASP A 148 0.13 16.91 -8.75
N LYS A 149 -0.23 15.69 -8.33
CA LYS A 149 -0.01 14.43 -9.06
C LYS A 149 -1.30 13.64 -9.18
N THR A 150 -2.36 14.30 -9.63
CA THR A 150 -3.72 13.75 -9.71
C THR A 150 -3.84 12.47 -10.55
N ALA A 151 -2.89 12.21 -11.45
CA ALA A 151 -2.78 10.93 -12.14
C ALA A 151 -2.60 9.72 -11.19
N ASN A 152 -2.02 9.96 -10.01
CA ASN A 152 -1.81 8.96 -8.97
C ASN A 152 -2.94 8.93 -7.93
N SER A 153 -3.93 9.83 -7.94
CA SER A 153 -5.03 9.77 -6.96
C SER A 153 -5.72 8.41 -6.99
N PRO A 154 -6.10 7.83 -5.83
CA PRO A 154 -6.87 6.60 -5.80
C PRO A 154 -8.24 6.78 -6.47
N VAL A 155 -8.72 5.73 -7.14
CA VAL A 155 -10.05 5.64 -7.78
C VAL A 155 -10.92 4.58 -7.12
#